data_AF-A0AAD3HSX9-F1
#
_entry.id   AF-A0AAD3HSX9-F1
#
_cell.length_a   1.000
_cell.length_b   1.000
_cell.length_c   1.000
_cell.angle_alpha   90.00
_cell.angle_beta   90.00
_cell.angle_gamma   90.00
#
_symmetry.space_group_name_H-M   'P 1'
#
loop_
_entity.id
_entity.type
_entity.pdbx_description
1 polymer ?
#
loop_
_entity_poly.entity_id
_entity_poly.type
_entity_poly.pdbx_seq_one_letter_code
_entity_poly.pdbx_strand_id
1 'polypeptide(L)'
;MNQAAFLSGLHAFVCFIACWLAQANAANPEVQLLLEKPGWRRAWSHEDMEPLYNASLYPDLAVFRSRVRLASALGIANQLRKYHMNATRVRRSTAVVVVRGGRVHGVTFDDFNPAFRIRLDSVVSELQRHQDAGWVALEDSIFILNTRDVPLCPLGYCLVPLFSPVKEIRQGSQSSYNDDLLVPLLAYPHEQLVNYPEGDKIPRGALAAHSSQPTSGLDGSSCAAFVRRFAAD
;
A
#
# COMPACT_ATOMS: atom_id res chain seq x y z
N MET A 1 4.21 -33.71 -2.65
CA MET A 1 3.39 -32.47 -2.64
C MET A 1 2.11 -32.78 -1.88
N ASN A 2 2.01 -32.32 -0.62
CA ASN A 2 0.95 -32.76 0.30
C ASN A 2 -0.29 -31.88 0.16
N GLN A 3 -1.26 -32.32 -0.65
CA GLN A 3 -2.62 -31.74 -0.72
C GLN A 3 -3.31 -31.67 0.65
N ALA A 4 -2.92 -32.53 1.60
CA ALA A 4 -3.45 -32.55 2.96
C ALA A 4 -3.12 -31.29 3.80
N ALA A 5 -1.99 -30.61 3.53
CA ALA A 5 -1.60 -29.40 4.28
C ALA A 5 -2.33 -28.13 3.78
N PHE A 6 -2.75 -28.13 2.51
CA PHE A 6 -3.49 -27.01 1.93
C PHE A 6 -4.96 -27.04 2.35
N LEU A 7 -5.55 -28.24 2.46
CA LEU A 7 -6.93 -28.44 2.91
C LEU A 7 -7.13 -28.19 4.41
N SER A 8 -6.11 -28.43 5.25
CA SER A 8 -6.16 -28.13 6.69
C SER A 8 -6.01 -26.63 6.98
N GLY A 9 -5.18 -25.91 6.21
CA GLY A 9 -5.06 -24.45 6.28
C GLY A 9 -6.33 -23.72 5.84
N LEU A 10 -7.00 -24.19 4.78
CA LEU A 10 -8.27 -23.63 4.33
C LEU A 10 -9.39 -23.87 5.35
N HIS A 11 -9.47 -25.07 5.94
CA HIS A 11 -10.42 -25.37 7.02
C HIS A 11 -10.18 -24.53 8.26
N ALA A 12 -8.92 -24.29 8.65
CA ALA A 12 -8.59 -23.43 9.78
C ALA A 12 -8.96 -21.97 9.53
N PHE A 13 -8.75 -21.46 8.30
CA PHE A 13 -9.11 -20.10 7.92
C PHE A 13 -10.63 -19.90 7.82
N VAL A 14 -11.35 -20.87 7.26
CA VAL A 14 -12.82 -20.87 7.21
C VAL A 14 -13.43 -21.02 8.60
N CYS A 15 -12.87 -21.86 9.48
CA CYS A 15 -13.29 -21.94 10.88
C CYS A 15 -12.97 -20.66 11.66
N PHE A 16 -11.87 -19.95 11.36
CA PHE A 16 -11.55 -18.68 11.99
C PHE A 16 -12.52 -17.58 11.56
N ILE A 17 -12.84 -17.49 10.26
CA ILE A 17 -13.88 -16.57 9.76
C ILE A 17 -15.25 -16.95 10.32
N ALA A 18 -15.61 -18.22 10.37
CA ALA A 18 -16.88 -18.68 10.93
C ALA A 18 -16.98 -18.44 12.44
N CYS A 19 -15.90 -18.63 13.21
CA CYS A 19 -15.86 -18.28 14.64
C CYS A 19 -15.90 -16.77 14.86
N TRP A 20 -15.21 -15.98 14.01
CA TRP A 20 -15.23 -14.52 14.11
C TRP A 20 -16.61 -13.95 13.72
N LEU A 21 -17.26 -14.50 12.69
CA LEU A 21 -18.64 -14.17 12.34
C LEU A 21 -19.65 -14.66 13.39
N ALA A 22 -19.43 -15.83 14.00
CA ALA A 22 -20.28 -16.34 15.07
C ALA A 22 -20.13 -15.54 16.38
N GLN A 23 -18.93 -15.03 16.70
CA GLN A 23 -18.71 -14.12 17.83
C GLN A 23 -19.15 -12.69 17.53
N ALA A 24 -19.03 -12.21 16.29
CA ALA A 24 -19.58 -10.92 15.88
C ALA A 24 -21.12 -10.89 15.98
N ASN A 25 -21.80 -12.01 15.73
CA ASN A 25 -23.25 -12.13 15.94
C ASN A 25 -23.66 -12.37 17.41
N ALA A 26 -22.72 -12.70 18.30
CA ALA A 26 -22.99 -12.95 19.72
C ALA A 26 -22.60 -11.78 20.65
N ALA A 27 -21.91 -10.75 20.14
CA ALA A 27 -21.38 -9.65 20.94
C ALA A 27 -21.94 -8.30 20.46
N ASN A 28 -22.88 -7.77 21.23
CA ASN A 28 -23.44 -6.41 21.20
C ASN A 28 -24.10 -5.98 19.86
N PRO A 29 -25.44 -5.88 19.77
CA PRO A 29 -26.17 -5.50 18.55
C PRO A 29 -25.84 -4.09 18.01
N GLU A 30 -25.01 -3.32 18.70
CA GLU A 30 -24.62 -1.95 18.33
C GLU A 30 -23.34 -1.84 17.50
N VAL A 31 -22.52 -2.90 17.38
CA VAL A 31 -21.35 -2.88 16.50
C VAL A 31 -21.76 -3.23 15.08
N GLN A 32 -21.73 -2.24 14.19
CA GLN A 32 -22.21 -2.39 12.82
C GLN A 32 -21.07 -2.27 11.82
N LEU A 33 -20.97 -3.24 10.91
CA LEU A 33 -20.20 -3.10 9.68
C LEU A 33 -20.99 -2.20 8.73
N LEU A 34 -20.45 -1.02 8.45
CA LEU A 34 -21.04 -0.05 7.54
C LEU A 34 -20.22 -0.01 6.25
N LEU A 35 -20.90 0.01 5.11
CA LEU A 35 -20.25 0.31 3.82
C LEU A 35 -20.09 1.83 3.62
N GLU A 36 -20.94 2.61 4.27
CA GLU A 36 -20.98 4.07 4.22
C GLU A 36 -21.37 4.65 5.57
N LYS A 37 -20.73 5.76 5.96
CA LYS A 37 -21.04 6.47 7.19
C LYS A 37 -22.08 7.56 6.90
N PRO A 38 -23.21 7.62 7.63
CA PRO A 38 -24.20 8.68 7.45
C PRO A 38 -23.58 10.07 7.55
N GLY A 39 -23.95 10.96 6.62
CA GLY A 39 -23.41 12.32 6.52
C GLY A 39 -22.02 12.43 5.89
N TRP A 40 -21.38 11.31 5.53
CA TRP A 40 -20.14 11.32 4.77
C TRP A 40 -20.46 11.09 3.30
N ARG A 41 -19.76 11.82 2.42
CA ARG A 41 -19.81 11.62 0.97
C ARG A 41 -18.45 11.14 0.51
N ARG A 42 -18.40 10.05 -0.25
CA ARG A 42 -17.16 9.60 -0.90
C ARG A 42 -16.70 10.66 -1.90
N ALA A 43 -15.40 10.92 -1.91
CA ALA A 43 -14.75 11.76 -2.88
C ALA A 43 -14.54 10.96 -4.17
N TRP A 44 -15.28 11.29 -5.22
CA TRP A 44 -15.22 10.60 -6.52
C TRP A 44 -14.73 11.52 -7.64
N SER A 45 -14.87 12.82 -7.46
CA SER A 45 -14.43 13.81 -8.44
C SER A 45 -13.01 14.26 -8.18
N HIS A 46 -12.41 14.84 -9.21
CA HIS A 46 -11.12 15.51 -9.10
C HIS A 46 -11.17 16.61 -8.03
N GLU A 47 -12.23 17.40 -8.03
CA GLU A 47 -12.46 18.50 -7.10
C GLU A 47 -12.55 18.03 -5.64
N ASP A 48 -13.20 16.88 -5.40
CA ASP A 48 -13.29 16.31 -4.05
C ASP A 48 -11.92 15.83 -3.53
N MET A 49 -11.05 15.37 -4.43
CA MET A 49 -9.73 14.81 -4.11
C MET A 49 -8.60 15.86 -4.17
N GLU A 50 -8.89 17.04 -4.70
CA GLU A 50 -7.94 18.14 -4.90
C GLU A 50 -7.17 18.54 -3.63
N PRO A 51 -7.78 18.58 -2.42
CA PRO A 51 -7.03 18.83 -1.19
C PRO A 51 -5.96 17.76 -0.91
N LEU A 52 -6.26 16.48 -1.20
CA LEU A 52 -5.30 15.38 -1.03
C LEU A 52 -4.19 15.46 -2.08
N TYR A 53 -4.53 15.80 -3.33
CA TYR A 53 -3.55 15.97 -4.40
C TYR A 53 -2.58 17.12 -4.09
N ASN A 54 -3.08 18.26 -3.64
CA ASN A 54 -2.26 19.39 -3.25
C ASN A 54 -1.36 19.10 -2.03
N ALA A 55 -1.86 18.31 -1.07
CA ALA A 55 -1.09 17.96 0.11
C ALA A 55 0.01 16.92 -0.14
N SER A 56 -0.12 16.07 -1.17
CA SER A 56 0.85 14.99 -1.42
C SER A 56 1.22 14.81 -2.88
N LEU A 57 0.26 14.52 -3.76
CA LEU A 57 0.55 14.05 -5.12
C LEU A 57 1.28 15.11 -5.98
N TYR A 58 0.79 16.36 -5.99
CA TYR A 58 1.35 17.40 -6.84
C TYR A 58 2.75 17.84 -6.43
N PRO A 59 3.05 18.04 -5.13
CA PRO A 59 4.43 18.28 -4.69
C PRO A 59 5.38 17.16 -5.13
N ASP A 60 4.99 15.89 -4.96
CA ASP A 60 5.82 14.76 -5.34
C ASP A 60 6.04 14.71 -6.86
N LEU A 61 5.00 14.93 -7.66
CA LEU A 61 5.09 14.96 -9.13
C LEU A 61 5.89 16.17 -9.65
N ALA A 62 5.84 17.31 -8.96
CA ALA A 62 6.54 18.53 -9.38
C ALA A 62 8.06 18.31 -9.48
N VAL A 63 8.62 17.47 -8.60
CA VAL A 63 10.03 17.08 -8.63
C VAL A 63 10.42 16.45 -9.97
N PHE A 64 9.52 15.67 -10.55
CA PHE A 64 9.76 14.94 -11.79
C PHE A 64 9.52 15.77 -13.04
N ARG A 65 8.75 16.86 -12.98
CA ARG A 65 8.50 17.75 -14.13
C ARG A 65 9.78 18.26 -14.80
N SER A 66 10.82 18.53 -14.00
CA SER A 66 12.12 18.99 -14.50
C SER A 66 13.15 17.87 -14.77
N ARG A 67 12.89 16.66 -14.25
CA ARG A 67 13.83 15.54 -14.25
C ARG A 67 13.51 14.46 -15.28
N VAL A 68 12.24 14.30 -15.62
CA VAL A 68 11.80 13.38 -16.68
C VAL A 68 12.19 13.98 -18.03
N ARG A 69 13.48 13.90 -18.35
CA ARG A 69 14.04 14.30 -19.65
C ARG A 69 13.74 13.27 -20.74
N LEU A 70 13.33 12.06 -20.34
CA LEU A 70 12.96 10.95 -21.20
C LEU A 70 11.73 10.26 -20.58
N ALA A 71 10.54 10.79 -20.85
CA ALA A 71 9.27 10.06 -20.64
C ALA A 71 9.16 8.93 -21.67
N SER A 72 10.13 8.01 -21.68
CA SER A 72 10.24 6.93 -22.64
C SER A 72 10.57 5.64 -21.93
N ALA A 73 10.24 4.51 -22.56
CA ALA A 73 10.62 3.19 -22.08
C ALA A 73 12.13 3.09 -21.77
N LEU A 74 12.98 3.88 -22.44
CA LEU A 74 14.40 3.98 -22.17
C LEU A 74 14.72 4.64 -20.82
N GLY A 75 13.96 5.66 -20.40
CA GLY A 75 14.09 6.28 -19.08
C GLY A 75 13.79 5.29 -17.95
N ILE A 76 12.72 4.52 -18.11
CA ILE A 76 12.35 3.44 -17.17
C ILE A 76 13.39 2.32 -17.18
N ALA A 77 13.82 1.86 -18.35
CA ALA A 77 14.88 0.85 -18.46
C ALA A 77 16.19 1.31 -17.81
N ASN A 78 16.56 2.58 -17.96
CA ASN A 78 17.73 3.16 -17.32
C ASN A 78 17.57 3.27 -15.80
N GLN A 79 16.40 3.65 -15.29
CA GLN A 79 16.12 3.69 -13.85
C GLN A 79 16.16 2.27 -13.25
N LEU A 80 15.54 1.30 -13.91
CA LEU A 80 15.59 -0.10 -13.51
C LEU A 80 17.04 -0.59 -13.51
N ARG A 81 17.80 -0.36 -14.59
CA ARG A 81 19.20 -0.77 -14.67
C ARG A 81 20.07 -0.13 -13.58
N LYS A 82 19.97 1.19 -13.38
CA LYS A 82 20.83 1.95 -12.48
C LYS A 82 20.57 1.62 -11.00
N TYR A 83 19.30 1.54 -10.61
CA TYR A 83 18.92 1.45 -9.19
C TYR A 83 18.34 0.10 -8.78
N HIS A 84 17.70 -0.62 -9.70
CA HIS A 84 16.89 -1.79 -9.34
C HIS A 84 17.56 -3.11 -9.74
N MET A 85 18.32 -3.14 -10.84
CA MET A 85 18.98 -4.36 -11.33
C MET A 85 20.32 -4.66 -10.64
N ASN A 86 20.98 -3.64 -10.09
CA ASN A 86 22.30 -3.78 -9.47
C ASN A 86 22.23 -4.21 -8.00
N ALA A 87 21.10 -3.98 -7.32
CA ALA A 87 20.92 -4.34 -5.92
C ALA A 87 19.86 -5.43 -5.80
N THR A 88 20.28 -6.67 -5.52
CA THR A 88 19.38 -7.83 -5.35
C THR A 88 18.23 -7.52 -4.39
N ARG A 89 18.50 -6.85 -3.27
CA ARG A 89 17.47 -6.48 -2.28
C ARG A 89 16.36 -5.59 -2.89
N VAL A 90 16.72 -4.69 -3.79
CA VAL A 90 15.79 -3.77 -4.46
C VAL A 90 15.04 -4.51 -5.57
N ARG A 91 15.78 -5.25 -6.41
CA ARG A 91 15.24 -6.06 -7.52
C ARG A 91 14.11 -6.98 -7.06
N ARG A 92 14.33 -7.70 -5.96
CA ARG A 92 13.41 -8.68 -5.39
C ARG A 92 12.10 -8.11 -4.85
N SER A 93 11.90 -6.79 -4.94
CA SER A 93 10.73 -6.10 -4.41
C SER A 93 10.20 -5.00 -5.34
N THR A 94 10.79 -4.90 -6.53
CA THR A 94 10.39 -3.93 -7.53
C THR A 94 9.61 -4.65 -8.61
N ALA A 95 8.46 -4.10 -8.95
CA ALA A 95 7.65 -4.53 -10.07
C ALA A 95 7.48 -3.38 -11.06
N VAL A 96 7.16 -3.71 -12.30
CA VAL A 96 6.72 -2.77 -13.32
C VAL A 96 5.25 -3.00 -13.54
N VAL A 97 4.44 -1.96 -13.40
CA VAL A 97 3.02 -2.02 -13.75
C VAL A 97 2.84 -1.44 -15.13
N VAL A 98 2.13 -2.16 -15.99
CA VAL A 98 1.85 -1.77 -17.37
C VAL A 98 0.34 -1.71 -17.55
N VAL A 99 -0.15 -0.55 -17.95
CA VAL A 99 -1.51 -0.37 -18.45
C VAL A 99 -1.44 -0.35 -19.98
N ARG A 100 -2.19 -1.22 -20.64
CA ARG A 100 -2.25 -1.26 -22.11
C ARG A 100 -3.61 -1.73 -22.60
N GLY A 101 -4.26 -0.94 -23.45
CA GLY A 101 -5.56 -1.28 -24.03
C GLY A 101 -6.62 -1.54 -22.98
N GLY A 102 -6.61 -0.78 -21.88
CA GLY A 102 -7.53 -0.95 -20.75
C GLY A 102 -7.26 -2.18 -19.86
N ARG A 103 -6.10 -2.84 -20.01
CA ARG A 103 -5.66 -3.94 -19.15
C ARG A 103 -4.48 -3.55 -18.30
N VAL A 104 -4.49 -3.95 -17.04
CA VAL A 104 -3.43 -3.72 -16.05
C VAL A 104 -2.65 -5.00 -15.82
N HIS A 105 -1.32 -4.92 -15.92
CA HIS A 105 -0.42 -6.06 -15.77
C HIS A 105 0.70 -5.73 -14.80
N GLY A 106 1.03 -6.68 -13.91
CA GLY A 106 2.21 -6.63 -13.07
C GLY A 106 3.33 -7.50 -13.64
N VAL A 107 4.47 -6.87 -13.95
CA VAL A 107 5.68 -7.54 -14.46
C VAL A 107 6.74 -7.55 -13.36
N THR A 108 7.32 -8.72 -13.09
CA THR A 108 8.33 -8.92 -12.05
C THR A 108 9.59 -9.54 -12.63
N PHE A 109 10.71 -9.36 -11.93
CA PHE A 109 11.95 -10.09 -12.23
C PHE A 109 11.87 -11.55 -11.76
N ASP A 110 12.71 -12.43 -12.32
CA ASP A 110 12.71 -13.86 -12.00
C ASP A 110 12.95 -14.16 -10.51
N ASP A 111 13.69 -13.29 -9.81
CA ASP A 111 14.00 -13.45 -8.39
C ASP A 111 13.07 -12.68 -7.45
N PHE A 112 11.98 -12.12 -7.95
CA PHE A 112 11.00 -11.36 -7.16
C PHE A 112 10.54 -12.15 -5.93
N ASN A 113 10.53 -11.49 -4.78
CA ASN A 113 10.21 -12.12 -3.51
C ASN A 113 8.70 -12.40 -3.43
N PRO A 114 8.27 -13.68 -3.32
CA PRO A 114 6.86 -14.02 -3.27
C PRO A 114 6.12 -13.38 -2.08
N ALA A 115 6.82 -13.04 -0.99
CA ALA A 115 6.22 -12.36 0.16
C ALA A 115 5.60 -11.00 -0.19
N PHE A 116 6.10 -10.32 -1.23
CA PHE A 116 5.57 -9.03 -1.66
C PHE A 116 4.54 -9.14 -2.79
N ARG A 117 4.26 -10.36 -3.27
CA ARG A 117 3.38 -10.58 -4.43
C ARG A 117 1.97 -10.08 -4.18
N ILE A 118 1.45 -10.29 -2.97
CA ILE A 118 0.12 -9.81 -2.58
C ILE A 118 -0.04 -8.30 -2.79
N ARG A 119 1.01 -7.50 -2.57
CA ARG A 119 0.94 -6.03 -2.74
C ARG A 119 0.88 -5.63 -4.20
N LEU A 120 1.65 -6.30 -5.05
CA LEU A 120 1.58 -6.10 -6.49
C LEU A 120 0.19 -6.51 -7.02
N ASP A 121 -0.26 -7.71 -6.65
CA ASP A 121 -1.52 -8.25 -7.13
C ASP A 121 -2.68 -7.36 -6.67
N SER A 122 -2.68 -6.87 -5.42
CA SER A 122 -3.68 -5.91 -4.95
C SER A 122 -3.71 -4.61 -5.76
N VAL A 123 -2.55 -4.02 -6.08
CA VAL A 123 -2.52 -2.81 -6.92
C VAL A 123 -3.07 -3.09 -8.31
N VAL A 124 -2.65 -4.18 -8.94
CA VAL A 124 -3.09 -4.57 -10.29
C VAL A 124 -4.59 -4.85 -10.32
N SER A 125 -5.08 -5.65 -9.37
CA SER A 125 -6.49 -6.03 -9.28
C SER A 125 -7.40 -4.84 -8.99
N GLU A 126 -7.03 -3.95 -8.09
CA GLU A 126 -7.86 -2.78 -7.77
C GLU A 126 -7.90 -1.76 -8.92
N LEU A 127 -6.76 -1.50 -9.57
CA LEU A 127 -6.73 -0.65 -10.77
C LEU A 127 -7.59 -1.25 -11.90
N GLN A 128 -7.48 -2.57 -12.13
CA GLN A 128 -8.31 -3.25 -13.13
C GLN A 128 -9.79 -3.21 -12.74
N ARG A 129 -10.13 -3.44 -11.46
CA ARG A 129 -11.51 -3.39 -10.97
C ARG A 129 -12.15 -2.02 -11.20
N HIS A 130 -11.44 -0.95 -10.87
CA HIS A 130 -11.93 0.41 -11.07
C HIS A 130 -12.04 0.79 -12.56
N GLN A 131 -11.12 0.31 -13.40
CA GLN A 131 -11.19 0.46 -14.85
C GLN A 131 -12.43 -0.26 -15.42
N ASP A 132 -12.63 -1.53 -15.05
CA ASP A 132 -13.75 -2.36 -15.53
C ASP A 132 -15.11 -1.83 -15.06
N ALA A 133 -15.16 -1.26 -13.85
CA ALA A 133 -16.36 -0.61 -13.31
C ALA A 133 -16.64 0.77 -13.94
N GLY A 134 -15.74 1.30 -14.77
CA GLY A 134 -15.86 2.62 -15.38
C GLY A 134 -15.69 3.78 -14.39
N TRP A 135 -15.10 3.53 -13.22
CA TRP A 135 -14.83 4.57 -12.22
C TRP A 135 -13.58 5.37 -12.55
N VAL A 136 -12.63 4.76 -13.26
CA VAL A 136 -11.44 5.41 -13.80
C VAL A 136 -11.25 5.05 -15.26
N ALA A 137 -10.59 5.94 -16.01
CA ALA A 137 -10.13 5.68 -17.37
C ALA A 137 -8.61 5.76 -17.40
N LEU A 138 -7.95 4.61 -17.23
CA LEU A 138 -6.50 4.48 -17.25
C LEU A 138 -5.99 4.53 -18.69
N GLU A 139 -5.12 5.49 -18.96
CA GLU A 139 -4.38 5.58 -20.22
C GLU A 139 -3.27 4.52 -20.29
N ASP A 140 -2.86 4.20 -21.51
CA ASP A 140 -1.68 3.36 -21.77
C ASP A 140 -0.47 3.97 -21.09
N SER A 141 0.06 3.28 -20.08
CA SER A 141 1.06 3.83 -19.17
C SER A 141 1.93 2.74 -18.59
N ILE A 142 3.09 3.14 -18.09
CA ILE A 142 4.05 2.26 -17.44
C ILE A 142 4.65 2.99 -16.25
N PHE A 143 4.71 2.31 -15.11
CA PHE A 143 5.34 2.86 -13.91
C PHE A 143 6.03 1.78 -13.09
N ILE A 144 6.99 2.22 -12.26
CA ILE A 144 7.74 1.36 -11.36
C ILE A 144 7.05 1.36 -10.01
N LEU A 145 6.79 0.17 -9.46
CA LEU A 145 6.20 -0.04 -8.15
C LEU A 145 7.21 -0.69 -7.21
N ASN A 146 7.50 -0.01 -6.12
CA ASN A 146 8.14 -0.58 -4.94
C ASN A 146 7.09 -1.25 -4.07
N THR A 147 7.30 -2.53 -3.77
CA THR A 147 6.37 -3.29 -2.92
C THR A 147 6.84 -3.41 -1.47
N ARG A 148 7.91 -2.72 -1.05
CA ARG A 148 8.43 -2.72 0.33
C ARG A 148 7.79 -1.65 1.21
N ASP A 149 7.94 -1.84 2.51
CA ASP A 149 7.62 -0.84 3.55
C ASP A 149 8.73 0.20 3.78
N VAL A 150 9.64 0.34 2.83
CA VAL A 150 10.76 1.29 2.90
C VAL A 150 10.88 1.98 1.54
N PRO A 151 10.97 3.32 1.49
CA PRO A 151 11.15 4.05 0.24
C PRO A 151 12.48 3.66 -0.45
N LEU A 152 12.52 3.79 -1.77
CA LEU A 152 13.68 3.41 -2.59
C LEU A 152 14.35 4.59 -3.30
N CYS A 153 13.72 5.76 -3.29
CA CYS A 153 14.18 6.93 -4.03
C CYS A 153 14.64 8.05 -3.08
N PRO A 154 15.91 8.10 -2.67
CA PRO A 154 16.44 9.26 -1.96
C PRO A 154 16.27 10.55 -2.77
N LEU A 155 16.04 11.66 -2.08
CA LEU A 155 15.87 12.99 -2.66
C LEU A 155 16.99 13.33 -3.67
N GLY A 156 16.62 13.60 -4.92
CA GLY A 156 17.54 13.98 -6.00
C GLY A 156 17.98 12.84 -6.92
N TYR A 157 17.68 11.57 -6.59
CA TYR A 157 18.34 10.44 -7.25
C TYR A 157 17.54 9.77 -8.36
N CYS A 158 16.20 9.73 -8.30
CA CYS A 158 15.43 9.06 -9.36
C CYS A 158 15.22 9.95 -10.57
N LEU A 159 15.35 9.32 -11.74
CA LEU A 159 15.17 9.95 -13.04
C LEU A 159 13.73 9.84 -13.54
N VAL A 160 12.98 8.86 -13.03
CA VAL A 160 11.56 8.63 -13.34
C VAL A 160 10.78 8.39 -12.05
N PRO A 161 9.47 8.69 -12.07
CA PRO A 161 8.51 8.30 -11.04
C PRO A 161 8.67 6.85 -10.55
N LEU A 162 8.79 6.68 -9.24
CA LEU A 162 8.74 5.38 -8.56
C LEU A 162 7.67 5.47 -7.48
N PHE A 163 6.72 4.54 -7.52
CA PHE A 163 5.59 4.50 -6.61
C PHE A 163 5.88 3.57 -5.43
N SER A 164 5.63 4.05 -4.21
CA SER A 164 5.83 3.32 -2.96
C SER A 164 4.63 3.47 -2.03
N PRO A 165 4.31 2.46 -1.20
CA PRO A 165 3.22 2.58 -0.23
C PRO A 165 3.57 3.47 0.96
N VAL A 166 4.86 3.72 1.19
CA VAL A 166 5.39 4.49 2.32
C VAL A 166 6.47 5.46 1.81
N LYS A 167 6.48 6.68 2.33
CA LYS A 167 7.54 7.67 2.15
C LYS A 167 7.86 8.37 3.49
N GLU A 168 9.07 8.87 3.64
CA GLU A 168 9.48 9.62 4.83
C GLU A 168 9.27 11.12 4.64
N ILE A 169 8.47 11.74 5.50
CA ILE A 169 8.18 13.19 5.45
C ILE A 169 9.05 13.91 6.48
N ARG A 170 9.62 15.07 6.13
CA ARG A 170 10.39 15.89 7.08
C ARG A 170 9.47 16.56 8.09
N GLN A 171 9.79 16.44 9.36
CA GLN A 171 9.05 17.11 10.43
C GLN A 171 9.10 18.64 10.24
N GLY A 172 7.94 19.30 10.23
CA GLY A 172 7.84 20.75 10.07
C GLY A 172 8.04 21.29 8.64
N SER A 173 8.13 20.41 7.64
CA SER A 173 8.22 20.79 6.23
C SER A 173 7.24 19.97 5.38
N GLN A 174 6.72 20.56 4.30
CA GLN A 174 5.99 19.82 3.27
C GLN A 174 6.92 18.99 2.36
N SER A 175 8.24 19.01 2.59
CA SER A 175 9.21 18.26 1.80
C SER A 175 9.52 16.87 2.36
N SER A 176 9.65 15.90 1.46
CA SER A 176 10.00 14.51 1.75
C SER A 176 11.52 14.30 1.79
N TYR A 177 12.00 13.27 2.51
CA TYR A 177 13.39 12.79 2.38
C TYR A 177 13.60 11.96 1.10
N ASN A 178 12.50 11.60 0.45
CA ASN A 178 12.45 10.72 -0.70
C ASN A 178 11.62 11.32 -1.84
N ASP A 179 11.99 11.02 -3.08
CA ASP A 179 11.15 11.39 -4.25
C ASP A 179 10.15 10.27 -4.61
N ASP A 180 9.99 9.24 -3.77
CA ASP A 180 8.96 8.22 -3.98
C ASP A 180 7.57 8.86 -4.02
N LEU A 181 6.78 8.49 -5.02
CA LEU A 181 5.36 8.84 -5.13
C LEU A 181 4.54 7.89 -4.29
N LEU A 182 3.64 8.42 -3.46
CA LEU A 182 2.73 7.55 -2.72
C LEU A 182 1.73 6.87 -3.64
N VAL A 183 1.59 5.56 -3.49
CA VAL A 183 0.45 4.79 -3.98
C VAL A 183 -0.40 4.37 -2.78
N PRO A 184 -1.74 4.44 -2.85
CA PRO A 184 -2.60 3.89 -1.81
C PRO A 184 -2.24 2.43 -1.52
N LEU A 185 -2.24 2.05 -0.24
CA LEU A 185 -1.98 0.68 0.16
C LEU A 185 -3.24 -0.17 -0.09
N LEU A 186 -3.41 -0.67 -1.30
CA LEU A 186 -4.61 -1.39 -1.76
C LEU A 186 -4.72 -2.84 -1.25
N ALA A 187 -3.83 -3.26 -0.36
CA ALA A 187 -3.81 -4.62 0.18
C ALA A 187 -4.89 -4.91 1.26
N TYR A 188 -5.62 -3.89 1.69
CA TYR A 188 -6.63 -3.99 2.74
C TYR A 188 -8.01 -3.58 2.21
N PRO A 189 -9.11 -4.20 2.68
CA PRO A 189 -10.45 -3.79 2.30
C PRO A 189 -10.76 -2.42 2.92
N HIS A 190 -10.73 -1.37 2.09
CA HIS A 190 -11.01 0.02 2.52
C HIS A 190 -12.50 0.37 2.50
N GLU A 191 -13.35 -0.54 2.01
CA GLU A 191 -14.79 -0.30 1.85
C GLU A 191 -15.61 -0.68 3.09
N GLN A 192 -14.98 -1.23 4.12
CA GLN A 192 -15.64 -1.66 5.36
C GLN A 192 -15.30 -0.72 6.51
N LEU A 193 -16.30 -0.02 7.01
CA LEU A 193 -16.23 0.80 8.21
C LEU A 193 -16.80 0.02 9.38
N VAL A 194 -16.22 0.19 10.56
CA VAL A 194 -16.77 -0.35 11.81
C VAL A 194 -17.33 0.82 12.60
N ASN A 195 -18.64 0.82 12.84
CA ASN A 195 -19.24 1.74 13.79
C ASN A 195 -19.23 1.12 15.18
N TYR A 196 -18.55 1.79 16.10
CA TYR A 196 -18.49 1.43 17.51
C TYR A 196 -18.91 2.65 18.33
N PRO A 197 -20.07 2.62 19.02
CA PRO A 197 -20.60 3.76 19.77
C PRO A 197 -19.58 4.34 20.73
N GLU A 198 -19.53 5.66 20.83
CA GLU A 198 -18.54 6.33 21.68
C GLU A 198 -18.74 6.00 23.17
N GLY A 199 -19.99 5.89 23.64
CA GLY A 199 -20.31 5.52 25.02
C GLY A 199 -19.86 4.12 25.43
N ASP A 200 -19.67 3.23 24.45
CA ASP A 200 -19.20 1.85 24.68
C ASP A 200 -17.67 1.76 24.66
N LYS A 201 -16.96 2.80 24.21
CA LYS A 201 -15.50 2.79 24.15
C LYS A 201 -14.92 2.82 25.54
N ILE A 202 -14.02 1.88 25.81
CA ILE A 202 -13.21 1.91 27.02
C ILE A 202 -12.28 3.14 26.94
N PRO A 203 -12.29 4.06 27.94
CA PRO A 203 -11.48 5.27 27.93
C PRO A 203 -10.03 4.98 28.29
N ARG A 204 -9.38 4.10 27.53
CA ARG A 204 -7.99 3.70 27.69
C ARG A 204 -7.33 3.59 26.33
N GLY A 205 -6.05 3.97 26.25
CA GLY A 205 -5.23 3.65 25.08
C GLY A 205 -5.10 2.14 24.94
N ALA A 206 -5.40 1.62 23.75
CA ALA A 206 -5.24 0.20 23.42
C ALA A 206 -4.30 0.07 22.22
N LEU A 207 -3.36 -0.87 22.33
CA LEU A 207 -2.54 -1.32 21.22
C LEU A 207 -2.48 -2.84 21.25
N ALA A 208 -2.97 -3.46 20.18
CA ALA A 208 -2.77 -4.87 19.93
C ALA A 208 -1.71 -5.02 18.83
N ALA A 209 -0.53 -5.50 19.20
CA ALA A 209 0.53 -5.86 18.26
C ALA A 209 0.94 -7.30 18.52
N HIS A 210 1.03 -8.11 17.46
CA HIS A 210 1.43 -9.52 17.59
C HIS A 210 2.95 -9.60 17.75
N SER A 211 3.44 -9.81 18.98
CA SER A 211 4.87 -9.80 19.31
C SER A 211 5.66 -11.00 18.78
N SER A 212 4.97 -12.04 18.29
CA SER A 212 5.60 -13.29 17.82
C SER A 212 5.97 -13.32 16.34
N GLN A 213 5.68 -12.26 15.55
CA GLN A 213 6.19 -12.18 14.18
C GLN A 213 7.63 -11.61 14.21
N PRO A 214 8.64 -12.38 13.76
CA PRO A 214 10.01 -11.90 13.75
C PRO A 214 10.14 -10.71 12.78
N THR A 215 10.43 -9.54 13.33
CA THR A 215 10.89 -8.36 12.60
C THR A 215 12.35 -8.54 12.19
N SER A 216 12.65 -9.50 11.33
CA SER A 216 14.02 -9.67 10.81
C SER A 216 14.22 -8.80 9.58
N GLY A 217 14.82 -7.64 9.83
CA GLY A 217 15.26 -6.72 8.80
C GLY A 217 16.24 -5.64 9.27
N LEU A 218 16.97 -5.89 10.36
CA LEU A 218 18.09 -5.11 10.90
C LEU A 218 17.76 -3.66 11.33
N ASP A 219 17.89 -3.45 12.63
CA ASP A 219 18.13 -2.18 13.33
C ASP A 219 17.13 -1.03 13.11
N GLY A 220 16.12 -1.00 13.98
CA GLY A 220 15.63 0.28 14.52
C GLY A 220 14.27 0.80 14.05
N SER A 221 13.61 0.18 13.07
CA SER A 221 12.38 0.77 12.46
C SER A 221 11.10 -0.05 12.65
N SER A 222 10.95 -0.84 13.71
CA SER A 222 9.69 -1.57 13.96
C SER A 222 8.76 -0.81 14.90
N CYS A 223 7.44 -0.91 14.70
CA CYS A 223 6.43 -0.40 15.61
C CYS A 223 6.69 -0.82 17.07
N ALA A 224 7.32 -1.98 17.31
CA ALA A 224 7.73 -2.41 18.65
C ALA A 224 8.69 -1.42 19.34
N ALA A 225 9.60 -0.76 18.61
CA ALA A 225 10.48 0.26 19.17
C ALA A 225 9.71 1.54 19.54
N PHE A 226 8.74 1.94 18.71
CA PHE A 226 7.85 3.09 18.97
C PHE A 226 6.99 2.84 20.23
N VAL A 227 6.42 1.64 20.34
CA VAL A 227 5.57 1.23 21.45
C VAL A 227 6.33 1.15 22.78
N ARG A 228 7.57 0.63 22.75
CA ARG A 228 8.41 0.60 23.95
C ARG A 228 8.80 2.00 24.42
N ARG A 229 9.01 2.95 23.50
CA ARG A 229 9.24 4.35 23.86
C ARG A 229 8.01 4.98 24.51
N PHE A 230 6.83 4.73 23.95
CA PHE A 230 5.57 5.28 24.47
C PHE A 230 5.13 4.67 25.80
N ALA A 231 5.58 3.47 26.12
CA ALA A 231 5.27 2.78 27.38
C ALA A 231 6.32 3.02 28.48
N ALA A 232 7.40 3.76 28.18
CA ALA A 232 8.46 4.08 29.12
C ALA A 232 8.34 5.50 29.72
N ASP A 233 7.43 6.32 29.17
CA ASP A 233 6.99 7.61 29.72
C ASP A 233 5.60 7.46 30.38
#